data_AF-A0A935EYY0-F1
#
_entry.id   AF-A0A935EYY0-F1
#
_cell.length_a   1.000
_cell.length_b   1.000
_cell.length_c   1.000
_cell.angle_alpha   90.00
_cell.angle_beta   90.00
_cell.angle_gamma   90.00
#
_symmetry.space_group_name_H-M   'P 1'
#
loop_
_entity.id
_entity.type
_entity.pdbx_description
1 polymer ?
#
loop_
_entity_poly.entity_id
_entity_poly.type
_entity_poly.pdbx_seq_one_letter_code
_entity_poly.pdbx_strand_id
1 'polypeptide(L)'
;MVRNHHLAKSISDAGWNQFARIPASKAANAGREVILVNSSYTSQDCSQCGSRVRKSLAVREHRCINCGFVAHRDHNAAINIQKPGHVLRGWATKPV
;
A
#
# COMPACT_ATOMS: atom_id res chain seq x y z
N MET A 1 13.21 -8.22 11.40
CA MET A 1 11.93 -7.51 11.23
C MET A 1 11.37 -7.31 12.63
N VAL A 2 10.79 -6.14 12.94
CA VAL A 2 10.53 -5.62 14.30
C VAL A 2 11.78 -4.98 14.94
N ARG A 3 11.89 -3.65 14.85
CA ARG A 3 12.95 -2.84 15.48
C ARG A 3 12.41 -1.85 16.51
N ASN A 4 11.09 -1.62 16.53
CA ASN A 4 10.45 -0.69 17.45
C ASN A 4 9.81 -1.49 18.60
N HIS A 5 10.39 -1.39 19.79
CA HIS A 5 9.91 -2.11 20.98
C HIS A 5 8.47 -1.73 21.39
N HIS A 6 8.05 -0.48 21.16
CA HIS A 6 6.68 -0.04 21.47
C HIS A 6 5.63 -0.64 20.53
N LEU A 7 6.02 -0.99 19.30
CA LEU A 7 5.12 -1.57 18.28
C LEU A 7 5.35 -3.06 18.06
N ALA A 8 6.31 -3.66 18.77
CA ALA A 8 6.75 -5.03 18.51
C ALA A 8 5.61 -6.04 18.64
N LYS A 9 4.83 -5.94 19.72
CA LYS A 9 3.68 -6.80 19.95
C LYS A 9 2.64 -6.65 18.84
N SER A 10 2.20 -5.42 18.55
CA SER A 10 1.18 -5.17 17.53
C SER A 10 1.61 -5.59 16.12
N ILE A 11 2.91 -5.47 15.78
CA ILE A 11 3.44 -5.94 14.48
C ILE A 11 3.43 -7.47 14.41
N SER A 12 3.80 -8.15 15.49
CA SER A 12 3.78 -9.61 15.56
C SER A 12 2.36 -10.16 15.51
N ASP A 13 1.44 -9.57 16.28
CA ASP A 13 0.03 -9.97 16.34
C ASP A 13 -0.68 -9.80 14.98
N ALA A 14 -0.27 -8.81 14.17
CA ALA A 14 -0.81 -8.60 12.83
C ALA A 14 -0.45 -9.72 11.83
N GLY A 15 0.56 -10.55 12.11
CA GLY A 15 0.84 -11.75 11.31
C GLY A 15 1.21 -11.50 9.84
N TRP A 16 1.85 -10.38 9.51
CA TRP A 16 2.11 -9.94 8.12
C TRP A 16 2.73 -11.01 7.22
N ASN A 17 3.66 -11.82 7.74
CA ASN A 17 4.25 -12.92 6.96
C ASN A 17 3.23 -14.00 6.60
N GLN A 18 2.33 -14.35 7.52
CA GLN A 18 1.24 -15.29 7.24
C GLN A 18 0.24 -14.67 6.27
N PHE A 19 -0.09 -13.38 6.47
CA PHE A 19 -0.96 -12.63 5.56
C PHE A 19 -0.43 -12.58 4.13
N ALA A 20 0.89 -12.51 3.91
CA ALA A 20 1.44 -12.59 2.55
C ALA A 20 1.43 -14.02 1.98
N ARG A 21 1.71 -15.03 2.80
CA ARG A 21 1.81 -16.44 2.37
C ARG A 21 0.47 -17.04 1.97
N ILE A 22 -0.60 -16.76 2.72
CA ILE A 22 -1.91 -17.38 2.48
C ILE A 22 -2.47 -16.99 1.11
N PRO A 23 -2.58 -15.69 0.72
CA PRO A 23 -3.02 -15.28 -0.60
C PRO A 23 -2.11 -15.79 -1.70
N ALA A 24 -0.78 -15.80 -1.52
CA ALA A 24 0.13 -16.34 -2.53
C ALA A 24 -0.14 -17.82 -2.82
N SER A 25 -0.34 -18.63 -1.78
CA SER A 25 -0.72 -20.04 -1.92
C SER A 25 -2.09 -20.22 -2.57
N LYS A 26 -3.10 -19.45 -2.15
CA LYS A 26 -4.45 -19.54 -2.73
C LYS A 26 -4.50 -19.06 -4.18
N ALA A 27 -3.74 -18.02 -4.53
CA ALA A 27 -3.61 -17.54 -5.89
C ALA A 27 -2.96 -18.60 -6.78
N ALA A 28 -1.87 -19.24 -6.34
CA ALA A 28 -1.22 -20.33 -7.07
C ALA A 28 -2.20 -21.49 -7.35
N ASN A 29 -2.99 -21.90 -6.34
CA ASN A 29 -4.03 -22.93 -6.51
C ASN A 29 -5.10 -22.55 -7.56
N ALA A 30 -5.34 -21.25 -7.76
CA ALA A 30 -6.31 -20.73 -8.72
C ALA A 30 -5.69 -20.32 -10.07
N GLY A 31 -4.41 -20.62 -10.31
CA GLY A 31 -3.69 -20.17 -11.51
C GLY A 31 -3.55 -18.64 -11.61
N ARG A 32 -3.50 -17.96 -10.46
CA ARG A 32 -3.33 -16.51 -10.32
C ARG A 32 -1.99 -16.19 -9.66
N GLU A 33 -1.60 -14.93 -9.74
CA GLU A 33 -0.35 -14.42 -9.19
C GLU A 33 -0.61 -13.35 -8.11
N VAL A 34 0.25 -13.31 -7.09
CA VAL A 34 0.33 -12.23 -6.11
C VAL A 34 1.68 -11.57 -6.22
N ILE A 35 1.69 -10.26 -6.46
CA ILE A 35 2.91 -9.46 -6.58
C ILE A 35 3.02 -8.57 -5.35
N LEU A 36 4.14 -8.66 -4.63
CA LEU A 36 4.44 -7.77 -3.53
C LEU A 36 5.04 -6.47 -4.05
N VAL A 37 4.53 -5.34 -3.57
CA VAL A 37 5.05 -4.01 -3.89
C VAL A 37 5.68 -3.36 -2.66
N ASN A 38 6.58 -2.39 -2.87
CA ASN A 38 7.09 -1.57 -1.79
C ASN A 38 5.96 -0.72 -1.18
N SER A 39 5.68 -0.90 0.10
CA SER A 39 4.58 -0.21 0.80
C SER A 39 4.95 1.19 1.30
N SER A 40 6.21 1.60 1.17
CA SER A 40 6.71 2.87 1.68
C SER A 40 5.93 4.05 1.11
N TYR A 41 5.48 4.93 2.00
CA TYR A 41 4.78 6.19 1.68
C TYR A 41 3.47 6.10 0.90
N THR A 42 2.96 4.91 0.58
CA THR A 42 1.72 4.72 -0.20
C THR A 42 0.50 5.43 0.39
N SER A 43 0.42 5.57 1.72
CA SER A 43 -0.67 6.30 2.42
C SER A 43 -0.43 7.81 2.56
N GLN A 44 0.79 8.28 2.29
CA GLN A 44 1.21 9.68 2.42
C GLN A 44 1.30 10.38 1.06
N ASP A 45 1.84 9.71 0.06
CA ASP A 45 1.97 10.26 -1.29
C ASP A 45 0.58 10.33 -1.93
N CYS A 46 0.26 11.47 -2.55
CA CYS A 46 -1.03 11.69 -3.18
C CYS A 46 -1.11 10.90 -4.47
N SER A 47 -2.13 10.05 -4.62
CA SER A 47 -2.31 9.24 -5.83
C SER A 47 -2.64 10.05 -7.08
N GLN A 48 -3.04 11.32 -6.92
CA GLN A 48 -3.38 12.19 -8.03
C GLN A 48 -2.21 13.08 -8.49
N CYS A 49 -1.41 13.62 -7.57
CA CYS A 49 -0.35 14.58 -7.92
C CYS A 49 1.06 14.18 -7.44
N GLY A 50 1.22 13.06 -6.75
CA GLY A 50 2.51 12.58 -6.23
C GLY A 50 3.07 13.34 -5.04
N SER A 51 2.48 14.48 -4.64
CA SER A 51 2.95 15.24 -3.47
C SER A 51 2.82 14.45 -2.17
N ARG A 52 3.78 14.60 -1.26
CA ARG A 52 3.78 13.91 0.03
C ARG A 52 2.97 14.67 1.07
N VAL A 53 1.92 14.05 1.57
CA VAL A 53 1.09 14.54 2.68
C VAL A 53 1.46 13.75 3.94
N ARG A 54 2.37 14.29 4.76
CA ARG A 54 2.75 13.67 6.05
C ARG A 54 1.54 13.64 6.99
N LYS A 55 1.29 12.49 7.60
CA LYS A 55 0.18 12.29 8.54
C LYS A 55 0.48 11.15 9.51
N SER A 56 -0.12 11.19 10.69
CA SER A 56 -0.04 10.11 11.67
C SER A 56 -0.96 8.94 11.28
N LEU A 57 -0.78 7.79 11.94
CA LEU A 57 -1.63 6.60 11.71
C LEU A 57 -3.10 6.83 12.10
N ALA A 58 -3.39 7.80 12.96
CA ALA A 58 -4.74 8.16 13.39
C ALA A 58 -5.54 8.88 12.30
N VAL A 59 -4.87 9.55 11.35
CA VAL A 59 -5.53 10.25 10.25
C VAL A 59 -6.05 9.22 9.24
N ARG A 60 -7.38 9.19 9.04
CA ARG A 60 -8.07 8.24 8.15
C ARG A 60 -8.48 8.83 6.80
N GLU A 61 -8.48 10.16 6.68
CA GLU A 61 -8.73 10.86 5.42
C GLU A 61 -7.40 11.32 4.78
N HIS A 62 -7.26 11.11 3.48
CA HIS A 62 -6.22 11.74 2.69
C HIS A 62 -6.78 13.04 2.09
N ARG A 63 -6.28 14.18 2.57
CA ARG A 63 -6.54 15.50 2.01
C ARG A 63 -5.24 16.09 1.47
N CYS A 64 -5.15 16.26 0.17
CA CYS A 64 -3.99 16.84 -0.49
C CYS A 64 -4.19 18.35 -0.67
N ILE A 65 -3.33 19.16 -0.03
CA ILE A 65 -3.38 20.62 -0.15
C ILE A 65 -2.87 21.07 -1.53
N ASN A 66 -2.00 20.28 -2.17
CA ASN A 66 -1.39 20.63 -3.45
C ASN A 66 -2.36 20.53 -4.64
N CYS A 67 -3.26 19.54 -4.67
CA CYS A 67 -4.20 19.33 -5.78
C CYS A 67 -5.67 19.28 -5.36
N GLY A 68 -5.99 19.43 -4.08
CA GLY A 68 -7.36 19.37 -3.56
C GLY A 68 -7.96 17.96 -3.47
N PHE A 69 -7.22 16.90 -3.84
CA PHE A 69 -7.74 15.53 -3.77
C PHE A 69 -8.10 15.13 -2.34
N VAL A 70 -9.32 14.61 -2.16
CA VAL A 70 -9.83 14.09 -0.88
C VAL A 70 -10.37 12.67 -1.08
N ALA A 71 -9.87 11.73 -0.30
CA ALA A 71 -10.35 10.36 -0.28
C ALA A 71 -10.04 9.67 1.05
N HIS A 72 -10.58 8.48 1.30
CA HIS A 72 -10.12 7.66 2.41
C HIS A 72 -8.64 7.28 2.20
N ARG A 73 -7.83 7.31 3.27
CA ARG A 73 -6.38 7.07 3.21
C ARG A 73 -6.03 5.73 2.58
N ASP A 74 -6.79 4.69 2.91
CA ASP A 74 -6.51 3.35 2.39
C ASP A 74 -6.91 3.23 0.91
N HIS A 75 -7.87 4.04 0.43
CA HIS A 75 -8.20 4.12 -1.00
C HIS A 75 -7.07 4.80 -1.79
N ASN A 76 -6.56 5.94 -1.30
CA ASN A 76 -5.36 6.59 -1.86
C ASN A 76 -4.17 5.61 -1.91
N ALA A 77 -3.94 4.85 -0.82
CA ALA A 77 -2.87 3.86 -0.77
C ALA A 77 -3.06 2.73 -1.78
N ALA A 78 -4.28 2.23 -1.98
CA ALA A 78 -4.58 1.20 -2.97
C ALA A 78 -4.26 1.67 -4.40
N ILE A 79 -4.61 2.92 -4.74
CA ILE A 79 -4.26 3.50 -6.06
C ILE A 79 -2.74 3.60 -6.21
N ASN A 80 -2.02 4.05 -5.19
CA ASN A 80 -0.55 4.12 -5.22
C ASN A 80 0.13 2.75 -5.34
N ILE A 81 -0.49 1.68 -4.83
CA ILE A 81 0.00 0.30 -4.94
C ILE A 81 -0.20 -0.26 -6.36
N GLN A 82 -1.26 0.15 -7.04
CA GLN A 82 -1.64 -0.38 -8.35
C GLN A 82 -0.57 -0.16 -9.41
N LYS A 83 -0.03 1.06 -9.53
CA LYS A 83 0.94 1.40 -10.58
C LYS A 83 2.24 0.59 -10.48
N PRO A 84 2.94 0.51 -9.33
CA PRO A 84 4.09 -0.38 -9.16
C PRO A 84 3.74 -1.85 -9.43
N GLY A 85 2.55 -2.31 -9.01
CA GLY A 85 2.09 -3.68 -9.27
C GLY A 85 1.98 -3.99 -10.75
N HIS A 86 1.44 -3.06 -11.55
CA HIS A 86 1.39 -3.20 -13.01
C HIS A 86 2.77 -3.22 -13.65
N VAL A 87 3.68 -2.33 -13.22
CA VAL A 87 5.06 -2.31 -13.72
C VAL A 87 5.77 -3.64 -13.45
N LEU A 88 5.68 -4.15 -12.22
CA LEU A 88 6.31 -5.43 -11.84
C LEU A 88 5.71 -6.62 -12.61
N ARG A 89 4.42 -6.56 -12.96
CA ARG A 89 3.76 -7.57 -13.79
C ARG A 89 4.10 -7.46 -15.29
N GLY A 90 4.73 -6.37 -15.72
CA GLY A 90 4.96 -6.08 -17.14
C GLY A 90 3.73 -5.57 -17.89
N TRP A 91 2.73 -5.00 -17.19
CA TRP A 91 1.61 -4.32 -17.83
C TRP A 91 2.00 -2.91 -18.24
N ALA A 92 1.64 -2.50 -19.46
CA ALA A 92 1.75 -1.11 -19.89
C ALA A 92 0.83 -0.23 -19.02
N THR A 93 1.42 0.49 -18.07
CA THR A 93 0.68 1.48 -17.28
C THR A 93 0.28 2.62 -18.20
N LYS A 94 -1.02 2.93 -18.29
CA LYS A 94 -1.45 4.19 -18.92
C LYS A 94 -0.76 5.36 -18.21
N PRO A 95 -0.28 6.38 -18.95
CA PRO A 95 0.22 7.60 -18.31
C PRO A 95 -0.90 8.20 -17.44
N VAL A 96 -0.53 8.58 -16.22
CA VAL A 96 -1.37 9.38 -15.31
C VAL A 96 -1.35 10.81 -15.82
#